data_AF-A0A8H3J5N4-F1
#
_entry.id   AF-A0A8H3J5N4-F1
#
_cell.length_a   1.000
_cell.length_b   1.000
_cell.length_c   1.000
_cell.angle_alpha   90.00
_cell.angle_beta   90.00
_cell.angle_gamma   90.00
#
_symmetry.space_group_name_H-M   'P 1'
#
loop_
_entity.id
_entity.type
_entity.pdbx_description
1 polymer ?
#
loop_
_entity_poly.entity_id
_entity_poly.type
_entity_poly.pdbx_seq_one_letter_code
_entity_poly.pdbx_strand_id
1 'polypeptide(L)'
;MFKLLLRLPNGGRPEDVVATLTRISAEAICEHYDRFAPKNKPISELYMAGGGAHNPNMTDYIQQRFPKMRLTWLDEVNVPGDAKEATSFAWMAIVGRPLLVPKRVETDTPCVVGKITPGDNFRGLMTMGMDFGKGYQGMLPPVRSLKIEKGWMGKAVHDFLR
;
A
#
# COMPACT_ATOMS: atom_id res chain seq x y z
N MET A 1 -12.60 -1.35 22.98
CA MET A 1 -11.16 -1.26 22.66
C MET A 1 -10.55 0.11 23.02
N PHE A 2 -11.14 1.25 22.64
CA PHE A 2 -10.59 2.59 22.96
C PHE A 2 -10.62 3.01 24.45
N LYS A 3 -11.56 2.51 25.26
CA LYS A 3 -11.65 2.89 26.69
C LYS A 3 -10.49 2.41 27.58
N LEU A 4 -9.67 1.47 27.11
CA LEU A 4 -8.57 0.91 27.91
C LEU A 4 -7.29 1.75 27.86
N LEU A 5 -7.10 2.57 26.81
CA LEU A 5 -5.90 3.38 26.60
C LEU A 5 -5.93 4.76 27.31
N LEU A 6 -7.10 5.17 27.84
CA LEU A 6 -7.28 6.49 28.46
C LEU A 6 -6.94 6.55 29.96
N ARG A 7 -6.53 5.43 30.57
CA ARG A 7 -6.02 5.43 31.95
C ARG A 7 -4.50 5.44 31.92
N LEU A 8 -3.91 6.61 31.67
CA LEU A 8 -2.50 6.82 31.95
C LEU A 8 -2.29 6.73 33.46
N PRO A 9 -1.36 5.89 33.95
CA PRO A 9 -0.86 6.07 35.31
C PRO A 9 -0.25 7.47 35.38
N ASN A 10 -0.61 8.25 36.41
CA ASN A 10 -0.01 9.55 36.77
C ASN A 10 -0.57 10.84 36.13
N GLY A 11 -1.83 10.86 35.66
CA GLY A 11 -2.51 12.13 35.36
C GLY A 11 -2.14 12.79 34.01
N GLY A 12 -1.63 12.02 33.05
CA GLY A 12 -1.43 12.51 31.68
C GLY A 12 -2.76 12.84 30.99
N ARG A 13 -2.73 13.86 30.12
CA ARG A 13 -3.93 14.34 29.44
C ARG A 13 -4.28 13.41 28.27
N PRO A 14 -5.55 13.34 27.83
CA PRO A 14 -5.93 12.53 26.66
C PRO A 14 -5.11 12.82 25.40
N GLU A 15 -4.65 14.06 25.22
CA GLU A 15 -3.79 14.47 24.11
C GLU A 15 -2.43 13.75 24.17
N ASP A 16 -1.90 13.51 25.36
CA ASP A 16 -0.62 12.83 25.56
C ASP A 16 -0.74 11.34 25.17
N VAL A 17 -1.92 10.72 25.33
CA VAL A 17 -2.21 9.37 24.83
C VAL A 17 -2.16 9.34 23.30
N VAL A 18 -2.85 10.26 22.64
CA VAL A 18 -2.89 10.34 21.17
C VAL A 18 -1.50 10.60 20.61
N ALA A 19 -0.75 11.53 21.21
CA ALA A 19 0.63 11.84 20.82
C ALA A 19 1.54 10.60 20.97
N THR A 20 1.42 9.87 22.08
CA THR A 20 2.21 8.66 22.35
C THR A 20 1.92 7.57 21.33
N LEU A 21 0.64 7.25 21.07
CA LEU A 21 0.24 6.22 20.10
C LEU A 21 0.67 6.57 18.67
N THR A 22 0.57 7.86 18.32
CA THR A 22 1.06 8.37 17.03
C THR A 22 2.57 8.20 16.92
N ARG A 23 3.32 8.52 17.97
CA ARG A 23 4.78 8.36 17.99
C ARG A 23 5.21 6.90 17.95
N ILE A 24 4.53 6.00 18.66
CA ILE A 24 4.80 4.55 18.60
C ILE A 24 4.70 4.06 17.15
N SER A 25 3.66 4.48 16.42
CA SER A 25 3.47 4.07 15.03
C SER A 25 4.59 4.59 14.12
N ALA A 26 4.95 5.88 14.26
CA ALA A 26 5.98 6.50 13.44
C ALA A 26 7.39 5.97 13.76
N GLU A 27 7.71 5.73 15.04
CA GLU A 27 8.97 5.14 15.49
C GLU A 27 9.13 3.72 15.00
N ALA A 28 8.07 2.90 15.10
CA ALA A 28 8.10 1.54 14.58
C ALA A 28 8.42 1.52 13.08
N ILE A 29 7.84 2.42 12.27
CA ILE A 29 8.17 2.55 10.85
C ILE A 29 9.67 2.85 10.65
N CYS A 30 10.21 3.81 11.40
CA CYS A 30 11.61 4.21 11.28
C CYS A 30 12.57 3.09 11.70
N GLU A 31 12.30 2.44 12.82
CA GLU A 31 13.09 1.32 13.33
C GLU A 31 13.10 0.15 12.32
N HIS A 32 11.97 -0.13 11.67
CA HIS A 32 11.91 -1.17 10.64
C HIS A 32 12.73 -0.79 9.39
N TYR A 33 12.77 0.48 9.01
CA TYR A 33 13.68 0.93 7.95
C TYR A 33 15.14 0.71 8.34
N ASP A 34 15.55 1.11 9.55
CA ASP A 34 16.94 0.91 10.01
C ASP A 34 17.33 -0.58 10.03
N ARG A 35 16.42 -1.45 10.45
CA ARG A 35 16.66 -2.89 10.59
C ARG A 35 16.65 -3.64 9.27
N PHE A 36 15.73 -3.30 8.37
CA PHE A 36 15.37 -4.18 7.24
C PHE A 36 15.57 -3.57 5.86
N ALA A 37 15.77 -2.24 5.75
CA ALA A 37 16.06 -1.62 4.47
C ALA A 37 17.38 -2.16 3.86
N PRO A 38 17.54 -2.12 2.52
CA PRO A 38 18.79 -2.54 1.89
C PRO A 38 19.99 -1.69 2.35
N LYS A 39 20.90 -2.29 3.14
CA LYS A 39 22.03 -1.57 3.77
C LYS A 39 22.94 -0.82 2.80
N ASN A 40 23.03 -1.27 1.55
CA ASN A 40 23.94 -0.71 0.54
C ASN A 40 23.29 0.39 -0.30
N LYS A 41 22.03 0.78 -0.02
CA LYS A 41 21.31 1.79 -0.79
C LYS A 41 20.52 2.69 0.16
N PRO A 42 20.89 3.99 0.29
CA PRO A 42 20.08 4.91 1.07
C PRO A 42 18.69 5.04 0.44
N ILE A 43 17.67 5.18 1.28
CA ILE A 43 16.30 5.42 0.83
C ILE A 43 16.26 6.82 0.23
N SER A 44 16.08 6.90 -1.09
CA SER A 44 16.08 8.17 -1.82
C SER A 44 14.71 8.85 -1.74
N GLU A 45 13.64 8.07 -1.88
CA GLU A 45 12.26 8.56 -1.88
C GLU A 45 11.36 7.63 -1.08
N LEU A 46 10.36 8.22 -0.42
CA LEU A 46 9.27 7.51 0.23
C LEU A 46 7.94 8.08 -0.24
N TYR A 47 7.14 7.23 -0.88
CA TYR A 47 5.80 7.56 -1.36
C TYR A 47 4.76 7.17 -0.31
N MET A 48 4.08 8.18 0.23
CA MET A 48 3.03 8.05 1.22
C MET A 48 1.68 7.77 0.54
N ALA A 49 0.88 6.92 1.17
CA ALA A 49 -0.47 6.56 0.72
C ALA A 49 -1.36 6.19 1.93
N GLY A 50 -2.68 6.25 1.75
CA GLY A 50 -3.67 5.94 2.78
C GLY A 50 -3.76 6.99 3.88
N GLY A 51 -4.76 6.85 4.76
CA GLY A 51 -5.13 7.90 5.72
C GLY A 51 -4.00 8.39 6.65
N GLY A 52 -3.06 7.52 7.02
CA GLY A 52 -1.91 7.88 7.86
C GLY A 52 -0.94 8.88 7.21
N ALA A 53 -0.93 8.97 5.87
CA ALA A 53 -0.13 9.93 5.12
C ALA A 53 -0.50 11.39 5.40
N HIS A 54 -1.69 11.65 5.94
CA HIS A 54 -2.19 12.98 6.24
C HIS A 54 -1.95 13.42 7.69
N ASN A 55 -1.32 12.58 8.54
CA ASN A 55 -1.02 12.94 9.92
C ASN A 55 0.38 13.59 10.01
N PRO A 56 0.48 14.92 10.22
CA PRO A 56 1.76 15.63 10.26
C PRO A 56 2.68 15.11 11.37
N ASN A 57 2.13 14.68 12.51
CA ASN A 57 2.93 14.14 13.61
C ASN A 57 3.67 12.85 13.23
N MET A 58 3.18 12.12 12.22
CA MET A 58 3.86 10.95 11.66
C MET A 58 4.85 11.35 10.56
N THR A 59 4.40 12.12 9.56
CA THR A 59 5.23 12.48 8.41
C THR A 59 6.43 13.31 8.82
N ASP A 60 6.24 14.28 9.71
CA ASP A 60 7.32 15.15 10.18
C ASP A 60 8.37 14.36 10.97
N TYR A 61 7.91 13.41 11.79
CA TYR A 61 8.83 12.55 12.54
C TYR A 61 9.65 11.63 11.63
N ILE A 62 9.02 11.02 10.63
CA ILE A 62 9.70 10.19 9.63
C ILE A 62 10.71 11.04 8.84
N GLN A 63 10.32 12.23 8.41
CA GLN A 63 11.22 13.15 7.68
C GLN A 63 12.41 13.61 8.54
N GLN A 64 12.20 13.84 9.83
CA GLN A 64 13.27 14.15 10.78
C GLN A 64 14.24 12.97 10.97
N ARG A 65 13.73 11.73 11.00
CA ARG A 65 14.58 10.52 11.10
C ARG A 65 15.40 10.26 9.84
N PHE A 66 14.88 10.65 8.66
CA PHE A 66 15.53 10.46 7.37
C PHE A 66 15.65 11.79 6.58
N PRO A 67 16.49 12.75 7.01
CA PRO A 67 16.50 14.11 6.46
C PRO A 67 16.99 14.20 5.00
N LYS A 68 17.63 13.15 4.48
CA LYS A 68 18.10 13.07 3.09
C LYS A 68 17.10 12.37 2.16
N MET A 69 16.09 11.72 2.71
CA MET A 69 15.05 11.04 1.96
C MET A 69 13.98 12.05 1.57
N ARG A 70 13.54 12.00 0.31
CA ARG A 70 12.40 12.79 -0.17
C ARG A 70 11.10 12.08 0.21
N LEU A 71 10.35 12.65 1.15
CA LEU A 71 9.00 12.20 1.45
C LEU A 71 8.01 12.89 0.51
N THR A 72 7.16 12.13 -0.17
CA THR A 72 6.20 12.60 -1.17
C THR A 72 4.94 11.72 -1.16
N TRP A 73 3.91 12.05 -1.94
CA TRP A 73 2.67 11.31 -2.05
C TRP A 73 2.65 10.46 -3.31
N LEU A 74 1.97 9.31 -3.23
CA LEU A 74 1.80 8.42 -4.37
C LEU A 74 1.10 9.11 -5.57
N ASP A 75 0.30 10.14 -5.29
CA ASP A 75 -0.39 10.95 -6.30
C ASP A 75 0.58 11.58 -7.31
N GLU A 76 1.80 11.91 -6.90
CA GLU A 76 2.82 12.50 -7.78
C GLU A 76 3.26 11.56 -8.91
N VAL A 77 3.10 10.25 -8.73
CA VAL A 77 3.36 9.25 -9.77
C VAL A 77 2.09 8.80 -10.48
N ASN A 78 1.06 9.66 -10.48
CA ASN A 78 -0.21 9.48 -11.17
C ASN A 78 -1.07 8.31 -10.66
N VAL A 79 -0.82 7.85 -9.43
CA VAL A 79 -1.60 6.79 -8.77
C VAL A 79 -2.24 7.38 -7.53
N PRO A 80 -3.58 7.41 -7.42
CA PRO A 80 -4.24 8.01 -6.26
C PRO A 80 -3.90 7.23 -4.99
N GLY A 81 -3.28 7.90 -4.01
CA GLY A 81 -2.79 7.27 -2.78
C GLY A 81 -3.87 6.49 -2.04
N ASP A 82 -5.05 7.10 -1.89
CA ASP A 82 -6.20 6.51 -1.20
C ASP A 82 -6.88 5.40 -2.01
N ALA A 83 -6.76 5.42 -3.33
CA ALA A 83 -7.35 4.41 -4.20
C ALA A 83 -6.41 3.21 -4.44
N LYS A 84 -5.15 3.26 -3.99
CA LYS A 84 -4.12 2.25 -4.24
C LYS A 84 -4.59 0.83 -3.86
N GLU A 85 -5.22 0.69 -2.70
CA GLU A 85 -5.65 -0.62 -2.20
C GLU A 85 -6.85 -1.16 -3.00
N ALA A 86 -7.85 -0.32 -3.26
CA ALA A 86 -8.99 -0.69 -4.11
C ALA A 86 -8.54 -1.08 -5.54
N THR A 87 -7.58 -0.34 -6.10
CA THR A 87 -6.98 -0.63 -7.41
C THR A 87 -6.23 -1.96 -7.40
N SER A 88 -5.57 -2.30 -6.28
CA SER A 88 -4.86 -3.58 -6.14
C SER A 88 -5.81 -4.77 -6.17
N PHE A 89 -7.01 -4.65 -5.58
CA PHE A 89 -8.06 -5.66 -5.70
C PHE A 89 -8.64 -5.75 -7.11
N ALA A 90 -8.89 -4.61 -7.76
CA ALA A 90 -9.34 -4.60 -9.16
C ALA A 90 -8.31 -5.23 -10.12
N TRP A 91 -7.02 -5.15 -9.78
CA TRP A 91 -5.93 -5.78 -10.53
C TRP A 91 -5.91 -7.31 -10.40
N MET A 92 -6.50 -7.88 -9.34
CA MET A 92 -6.65 -9.33 -9.18
C MET A 92 -7.64 -9.84 -10.24
N ALA A 93 -7.08 -10.21 -11.40
CA ALA A 93 -7.83 -10.36 -12.63
C ALA A 93 -8.40 -11.77 -12.85
N ILE A 94 -9.39 -11.84 -13.74
CA ILE A 94 -10.15 -13.04 -14.11
C ILE A 94 -9.37 -13.99 -15.05
N VAL A 95 -8.23 -13.55 -15.59
CA VAL A 95 -7.45 -14.30 -16.59
C VAL A 95 -6.62 -15.47 -16.02
N GLY A 96 -6.79 -15.82 -14.75
CA GLY A 96 -6.07 -16.95 -14.13
C GLY A 96 -4.55 -16.75 -14.07
N ARG A 97 -4.09 -15.50 -14.01
CA ARG A 97 -2.66 -15.16 -13.93
C ARG A 97 -2.23 -14.88 -12.49
N PRO A 98 -1.13 -15.46 -11.99
CA PRO A 98 -0.60 -15.16 -10.67
C PRO A 98 -0.09 -13.73 -10.57
N LEU A 99 -0.18 -13.15 -9.37
CA LEU A 99 0.47 -11.88 -9.05
C LEU A 99 1.99 -12.05 -8.92
N LEU A 100 2.71 -10.94 -8.99
CA LEU A 100 4.13 -10.93 -8.66
C LEU A 100 4.29 -11.19 -7.16
N VAL A 101 5.03 -12.24 -6.79
CA VAL A 101 5.34 -12.54 -5.39
C VAL A 101 6.63 -11.80 -5.00
N PRO A 102 6.63 -11.01 -3.91
CA PRO A 102 7.83 -10.32 -3.45
C PRO A 102 8.87 -11.33 -2.94
N LYS A 103 10.10 -10.86 -2.75
CA LYS A 103 11.13 -11.62 -2.03
C LYS A 103 10.96 -11.45 -0.51
N ARG A 104 11.61 -12.32 0.27
CA ARG A 104 11.48 -12.42 1.75
C ARG A 104 10.09 -12.87 2.21
N VAL A 105 9.56 -13.88 1.53
CA VAL A 105 8.37 -14.64 1.91
C VAL A 105 8.75 -16.11 2.09
N GLU A 106 7.91 -16.89 2.73
CA GLU A 106 8.14 -18.31 3.01
C GLU A 106 8.20 -19.16 1.75
N THR A 107 7.39 -18.81 0.75
CA THR A 107 7.37 -19.44 -0.57
C THR A 107 7.07 -18.41 -1.65
N ASP A 108 7.81 -18.47 -2.75
CA ASP A 108 7.55 -17.67 -3.95
C ASP A 108 6.86 -18.48 -5.06
N THR A 109 6.24 -19.61 -4.71
CA THR A 109 5.39 -20.39 -5.61
C THR A 109 4.25 -19.51 -6.15
N PRO A 110 4.14 -19.33 -7.49
CA PRO A 110 3.07 -18.55 -8.08
C PRO A 110 1.69 -19.12 -7.74
N CYS A 111 0.74 -18.26 -7.38
CA CYS A 111 -0.63 -18.65 -7.04
C CYS A 111 -1.64 -17.66 -7.63
N VAL A 112 -2.75 -18.20 -8.17
CA VAL A 112 -3.93 -17.40 -8.51
C VAL A 112 -4.75 -17.23 -7.24
N VAL A 113 -4.92 -15.99 -6.82
CA VAL A 113 -5.59 -15.61 -5.58
C VAL A 113 -7.04 -15.24 -5.81
N GLY A 114 -7.88 -15.45 -4.80
CA GLY A 114 -9.30 -15.10 -4.82
C GLY A 114 -10.25 -16.26 -5.14
N LYS A 115 -11.55 -15.97 -5.18
CA LYS A 115 -12.62 -16.89 -5.56
C LYS A 115 -13.60 -16.12 -6.45
N ILE A 116 -14.15 -16.81 -7.45
CA ILE A 116 -15.13 -16.21 -8.35
C ILE A 116 -16.53 -16.55 -7.85
N THR A 117 -17.33 -15.52 -7.58
CA THR A 117 -18.77 -15.65 -7.33
C THR A 117 -19.51 -15.35 -8.63
N PRO A 118 -20.20 -16.33 -9.26
CA PRO A 118 -20.89 -16.12 -10.53
C PRO A 118 -22.01 -15.08 -10.41
N GLY A 119 -22.01 -14.10 -11.30
CA GLY A 119 -23.14 -13.21 -11.59
C GLY A 119 -23.68 -13.41 -13.01
N ASP A 120 -24.59 -12.54 -13.46
CA ASP A 120 -25.31 -12.72 -14.74
C ASP A 120 -24.39 -12.80 -15.97
N ASN A 121 -23.27 -12.06 -15.96
CA ASN A 121 -22.31 -12.04 -17.06
C ASN A 121 -21.22 -13.12 -16.97
N PHE A 122 -21.28 -14.04 -16.00
CA PHE A 122 -20.20 -14.98 -15.67
C PHE A 122 -19.69 -15.76 -16.89
N ARG A 123 -20.58 -16.36 -17.68
CA ARG A 123 -20.17 -17.20 -18.83
C ARG A 123 -19.42 -16.41 -19.90
N GLY A 124 -19.89 -15.21 -20.23
CA GLY A 124 -19.24 -14.36 -21.23
C GLY A 124 -17.87 -13.88 -20.73
N LEU A 125 -17.82 -13.41 -19.49
CA LEU A 125 -16.61 -12.91 -18.86
C LEU A 125 -15.53 -13.99 -18.71
N MET A 126 -15.91 -15.19 -18.27
CA MET A 126 -14.97 -16.31 -18.14
C MET A 126 -14.45 -16.81 -19.48
N THR A 127 -15.30 -16.86 -20.51
CA THR A 127 -14.85 -17.20 -21.88
C THR A 127 -13.77 -16.23 -22.35
N MET A 128 -14.03 -14.92 -22.25
CA MET A 128 -13.07 -13.88 -22.60
C MET A 128 -11.77 -13.97 -21.78
N GLY A 129 -11.88 -14.25 -20.47
CA GLY A 129 -10.72 -14.40 -19.59
C GLY A 129 -9.85 -15.61 -19.93
N MET A 130 -10.45 -16.74 -20.29
CA MET A 130 -9.72 -17.95 -20.68
C MET A 130 -9.09 -17.83 -22.07
N ASP A 131 -9.75 -17.15 -23.00
CA ASP A 131 -9.22 -16.91 -24.34
C ASP A 131 -7.90 -16.10 -24.31
N PHE A 132 -7.70 -15.23 -23.31
CA PHE A 132 -6.44 -14.50 -23.12
C PHE A 132 -5.21 -15.42 -23.02
N GLY A 133 -5.35 -16.58 -22.36
CA GLY A 133 -4.27 -17.54 -22.15
C GLY A 133 -4.24 -18.67 -23.18
N LYS A 134 -5.07 -18.62 -24.23
CA LYS A 134 -5.25 -19.73 -25.16
C LYS A 134 -3.93 -20.12 -25.83
N GLY A 135 -3.58 -21.40 -25.74
CA GLY A 135 -2.34 -21.95 -26.28
C GLY A 135 -1.15 -21.91 -25.31
N TYR A 136 -1.28 -21.25 -24.16
CA TYR A 136 -0.26 -21.28 -23.11
C TYR A 136 -0.38 -22.57 -22.28
N GLN A 137 0.74 -23.22 -22.01
CA GLN A 137 0.80 -24.42 -21.16
C GLN A 137 1.27 -24.02 -19.75
N GLY A 138 0.49 -24.36 -18.73
CA GLY A 138 0.77 -23.99 -17.34
C GLY A 138 0.30 -22.58 -16.96
N MET A 139 0.86 -22.02 -15.88
CA MET A 139 0.48 -20.70 -15.38
C MET A 139 1.06 -19.58 -16.26
N LEU A 140 0.23 -18.59 -16.58
CA LEU A 140 0.69 -17.36 -17.20
C LEU A 140 1.79 -16.70 -16.33
N PRO A 141 2.83 -16.10 -16.93
CA PRO A 141 3.86 -15.43 -16.16
C PRO A 141 3.27 -14.17 -15.48
N PRO A 142 3.76 -13.79 -14.29
CA PRO A 142 3.38 -12.54 -13.65
C PRO A 142 3.67 -11.32 -14.53
N VAL A 143 2.84 -10.28 -14.41
CA VAL A 143 3.08 -8.99 -15.07
C VAL A 143 4.37 -8.37 -14.52
N ARG A 144 5.25 -7.90 -15.42
CA ARG A 144 6.54 -7.30 -15.06
C ARG A 144 6.63 -5.79 -15.30
N SER A 145 5.66 -5.22 -16.00
CA SER A 145 5.64 -3.80 -16.34
C SER A 145 4.20 -3.28 -16.35
N LEU A 146 4.03 -2.06 -15.84
CA LEU A 146 2.78 -1.32 -15.87
C LEU A 146 3.03 0.02 -16.56
N LYS A 147 2.15 0.38 -17.49
CA LYS A 147 2.12 1.71 -18.10
C LYS A 147 0.83 2.40 -17.70
N ILE A 148 0.93 3.60 -17.13
CA ILE A 148 -0.22 4.43 -16.78
C ILE A 148 -0.47 5.37 -17.96
N GLU A 149 -1.61 5.20 -18.66
CA GLU A 149 -1.90 5.96 -19.89
C GLU A 149 -2.64 7.28 -19.62
N LYS A 150 -3.59 7.28 -18.69
CA LYS A 150 -4.23 8.49 -18.16
C LYS A 150 -4.08 8.45 -16.66
N GLY A 151 -3.16 9.30 -16.18
CA GLY A 151 -2.91 9.45 -14.75
C GLY A 151 -4.10 10.03 -14.00
N TRP A 152 -4.13 9.81 -12.70
CA TRP A 152 -4.97 10.60 -11.82
C TRP A 152 -4.60 12.08 -11.96
N MET A 153 -5.55 12.91 -12.40
CA MET A 153 -5.38 14.37 -12.54
C MET A 153 -6.03 15.14 -11.39
N GLY A 154 -6.67 14.45 -10.44
CA GLY A 154 -7.23 15.09 -9.27
C GLY A 154 -6.10 15.63 -8.39
N LYS A 155 -6.28 16.81 -7.81
CA LYS A 155 -5.50 17.16 -6.63
C LYS A 155 -6.00 16.26 -5.51
N ALA A 156 -5.14 15.45 -4.92
CA ALA A 156 -5.48 14.90 -3.62
C ALA A 156 -5.74 16.10 -2.69
N VAL A 157 -6.92 16.11 -2.09
CA VAL A 157 -7.34 17.18 -1.18
C VAL A 157 -6.52 16.96 0.09
N HIS A 158 -5.30 17.48 0.12
CA HIS A 158 -4.40 17.33 1.26
C HIS A 158 -4.67 18.38 2.36
N ASP A 159 -5.61 19.31 2.14
CA ASP A 159 -6.06 20.27 3.15
C ASP A 159 -7.16 19.64 4.02
N PHE A 160 -6.76 18.86 5.03
CA PHE A 160 -7.65 18.39 6.10
C PHE A 160 -7.69 19.34 7.32
N LEU A 161 -7.04 20.51 7.21
CA LEU A 161 -6.95 21.54 8.25
C LEU A 161 -7.60 22.87 7.86
N ARG A 162 -8.57 22.85 6.93
CA ARG A 162 -9.49 23.98 6.69
C ARG A 162 -10.92 23.55 6.94
#